data_AF-A0A968NQ84-F1
#
_entry.id   AF-A0A968NQ84-F1
#
_cell.length_a   1.000
_cell.length_b   1.000
_cell.length_c   1.000
_cell.angle_alpha   90.00
_cell.angle_beta   90.00
_cell.angle_gamma   90.00
#
_symmetry.space_group_name_H-M   'P 1'
#
loop_
_entity.id
_entity.type
_entity.pdbx_description
1 polymer ?
#
loop_
_entity_poly.entity_id
_entity_poly.type
_entity_poly.pdbx_seq_one_letter_code
_entity_poly.pdbx_strand_id
1 'polypeptide(L)'
;MFDCRSTPLTALVPDSSTGFTLAQSPSFWFYLPYSLTDRQSIEFVLKDSQDNLVYSQTISGSDTTSGMLNLQLPESIALDANQTYEWYLLVQCDAENQERFVFVNGAIRRLERPDLQQQIAAVRPIDRSNFYTTENIWYDALDSAATQLQATPQSSSARQNWETMLQSIGLSELASESMP
;
A
#
# COMPACT_ATOMS: atom_id res chain seq x y z
N MET A 1 22.23 7.41 16.79
CA MET A 1 21.63 8.43 15.92
C MET A 1 20.78 7.66 14.92
N PHE A 2 19.47 7.85 14.95
CA PHE A 2 18.54 7.15 14.06
C PHE A 2 18.75 7.71 12.64
N ASP A 3 19.09 6.86 11.68
CA ASP A 3 19.32 7.29 10.30
C ASP A 3 18.32 6.62 9.35
N CYS A 4 17.26 7.34 9.02
CA CYS A 4 16.27 6.91 8.03
C CYS A 4 16.83 6.74 6.60
N ARG A 5 18.13 6.99 6.36
CA ARG A 5 18.73 6.98 5.03
C ARG A 5 19.46 5.69 4.67
N SER A 6 19.61 4.73 5.60
CA SER A 6 20.35 3.49 5.31
C SER A 6 19.57 2.52 4.42
N THR A 7 18.27 2.40 4.64
CA THR A 7 17.34 1.60 3.84
C THR A 7 16.12 2.47 3.52
N PRO A 8 15.71 2.58 2.24
CA PRO A 8 14.66 3.51 1.85
C PRO A 8 13.28 3.02 2.27
N LEU A 9 12.46 3.95 2.79
CA LEU A 9 11.01 3.82 2.79
C LEU A 9 10.57 3.48 1.36
N THR A 10 9.76 2.44 1.18
CA THR A 10 9.42 1.95 -0.15
C THR A 10 7.91 1.81 -0.30
N ALA A 11 7.35 2.33 -1.39
CA ALA A 11 5.97 2.07 -1.76
C ALA A 11 5.89 0.80 -2.63
N LEU A 12 4.93 -0.07 -2.35
CA LEU A 12 4.73 -1.28 -3.14
C LEU A 12 3.82 -0.98 -4.33
N VAL A 13 4.33 -0.17 -5.25
CA VAL A 13 3.66 0.22 -6.49
C VAL A 13 4.57 -0.05 -7.68
N PRO A 14 4.00 -0.34 -8.87
CA PRO A 14 4.80 -0.51 -10.07
C PRO A 14 5.42 0.83 -10.49
N ASP A 15 6.47 0.77 -11.32
CA ASP A 15 7.15 1.95 -11.90
C ASP A 15 6.25 2.82 -12.80
N SER A 16 4.99 2.44 -13.02
CA SER A 16 4.04 3.24 -13.79
C SER A 16 3.62 4.50 -13.01
N SER A 17 3.25 5.56 -13.74
CA SER A 17 2.84 6.82 -13.12
C SER A 17 1.53 6.74 -12.33
N THR A 18 0.73 5.68 -12.49
CA THR A 18 -0.58 5.52 -11.84
C THR A 18 -0.97 4.04 -11.78
N GLY A 19 -1.34 3.55 -10.59
CA GLY A 19 -1.97 2.24 -10.40
C GLY A 19 -3.50 2.32 -10.42
N PHE A 20 -4.17 1.20 -10.67
CA PHE A 20 -5.63 1.12 -10.73
C PHE A 20 -6.21 0.32 -9.57
N THR A 21 -7.42 0.70 -9.16
CA THR A 21 -8.22 -0.04 -8.17
C THR A 21 -9.68 -0.21 -8.62
N LEU A 22 -10.34 -1.28 -8.18
CA LEU A 22 -11.81 -1.41 -8.28
C LEU A 22 -12.51 -1.07 -6.96
N ALA A 23 -11.75 -1.05 -5.85
CA ALA A 23 -12.25 -0.74 -4.53
C ALA A 23 -12.66 0.74 -4.42
N GLN A 24 -13.77 0.99 -3.72
CA GLN A 24 -14.17 2.35 -3.33
C GLN A 24 -13.26 2.88 -2.21
N SER A 25 -12.84 1.97 -1.32
CA SER A 25 -11.98 2.24 -0.17
C SER A 25 -10.73 1.34 -0.24
N PRO A 26 -9.73 1.70 -1.07
CA PRO A 26 -8.55 0.87 -1.28
C PRO A 26 -7.59 0.84 -0.09
N SER A 27 -6.72 -0.17 -0.10
CA SER A 27 -5.55 -0.28 0.76
C SER A 27 -4.28 0.16 0.04
N PHE A 28 -3.35 0.74 0.80
CA PHE A 28 -2.03 1.14 0.35
C PHE A 28 -0.97 0.39 1.15
N TRP A 29 -0.02 -0.21 0.45
CA TRP A 29 1.01 -1.05 1.05
C TRP A 29 2.40 -0.44 0.87
N PHE A 30 3.15 -0.44 1.96
CA PHE A 30 4.48 0.16 2.06
C PHE A 30 5.42 -0.76 2.82
N TYR A 31 6.72 -0.58 2.63
CA TYR A 31 7.75 -1.15 3.48
C TYR A 31 8.39 -0.04 4.31
N LEU A 32 8.29 -0.19 5.63
CA LEU A 32 8.86 0.67 6.66
C LEU A 32 10.13 0.02 7.22
N PRO A 33 11.34 0.46 6.83
CA PRO A 33 12.58 -0.27 7.16
C PRO A 33 13.09 -0.07 8.59
N TYR A 34 12.42 0.76 9.39
CA TYR A 34 12.94 1.19 10.68
C TYR A 34 11.84 1.25 11.75
N SER A 35 12.21 1.00 13.01
CA SER A 35 11.27 1.04 14.14
C SER A 35 11.12 2.46 14.67
N LEU A 36 9.91 2.98 14.73
CA LEU A 36 9.66 4.35 15.21
C LEU A 36 9.40 4.39 16.72
N THR A 37 9.60 5.57 17.30
CA THR A 37 9.29 5.87 18.71
C THR A 37 8.02 6.72 18.81
N ASP A 38 7.52 6.94 20.03
CA ASP A 38 6.40 7.84 20.33
C ASP A 38 6.64 9.32 19.97
N ARG A 39 7.89 9.68 19.68
CA ARG A 39 8.28 11.02 19.22
C ARG A 39 8.32 11.19 17.71
N GLN A 40 8.06 10.12 16.97
CA GLN A 40 8.03 10.10 15.51
C GLN A 40 6.62 9.76 15.05
N SER A 41 6.29 10.12 13.82
CA SER A 41 4.98 9.85 13.25
C SER A 41 5.09 9.52 11.77
N ILE A 42 4.07 8.82 11.30
CA ILE A 42 3.80 8.60 9.88
C ILE A 42 2.57 9.42 9.52
N GLU A 43 2.65 10.14 8.41
CA GLU A 43 1.52 10.87 7.85
C GLU A 43 1.19 10.32 6.47
N PHE A 44 -0.06 9.91 6.28
CA PHE A 44 -0.61 9.58 4.97
C PHE A 44 -1.51 10.70 4.51
N VAL A 45 -1.34 11.12 3.26
CA VAL A 45 -2.12 12.19 2.64
C VAL A 45 -2.62 11.71 1.29
N LEU A 46 -3.90 11.92 1.01
CA LEU A 46 -4.55 11.66 -0.26
C LEU A 46 -5.18 12.96 -0.78
N LYS A 47 -4.90 13.28 -2.03
CA LYS A 47 -5.40 14.48 -2.71
C LYS A 47 -6.07 14.13 -4.04
N ASP A 48 -7.02 14.95 -4.45
CA ASP A 48 -7.62 14.85 -5.78
C ASP A 48 -6.75 15.51 -6.87
N SER A 49 -7.18 15.42 -8.13
CA SER A 49 -6.49 16.03 -9.28
C SER A 49 -6.40 17.57 -9.26
N GLN A 50 -7.11 18.24 -8.35
CA GLN A 50 -7.06 19.69 -8.15
C GLN A 50 -6.21 20.08 -6.94
N ASP A 51 -5.45 19.13 -6.37
CA ASP A 51 -4.64 19.28 -5.16
C ASP A 51 -5.48 19.53 -3.88
N ASN A 52 -6.79 19.26 -3.91
CA ASN A 52 -7.62 19.34 -2.71
C ASN A 52 -7.36 18.13 -1.82
N LEU A 53 -7.27 18.36 -0.50
CA LEU A 53 -7.17 17.29 0.48
C LEU A 53 -8.46 16.46 0.50
N VAL A 54 -8.33 15.16 0.24
CA VAL A 54 -9.44 14.18 0.30
C VAL A 54 -9.40 13.44 1.63
N TYR A 55 -8.21 13.03 2.07
CA TYR A 55 -8.01 12.32 3.32
C TYR A 55 -6.60 12.52 3.86
N SER A 56 -6.47 12.53 5.19
CA SER A 56 -5.18 12.45 5.85
C SER A 56 -5.29 11.64 7.15
N GLN A 57 -4.23 10.94 7.49
CA GLN A 57 -4.10 10.21 8.75
C GLN A 57 -2.70 10.39 9.31
N THR A 58 -2.61 10.66 10.61
CA THR A 58 -1.34 10.62 11.36
C THR A 58 -1.34 9.39 12.26
N ILE A 59 -0.24 8.65 12.24
CA ILE A 59 -0.03 7.43 13.02
C ILE A 59 1.18 7.66 13.93
N SER A 60 1.01 7.39 15.23
CA SER A 60 2.13 7.44 16.17
C SER A 60 3.15 6.37 15.82
N GLY A 61 4.44 6.70 15.87
CA GLY A 61 5.51 5.74 15.63
C GLY A 61 5.47 4.55 16.58
N SER A 62 4.99 4.75 17.82
CA SER A 62 4.77 3.68 18.80
C SER A 62 3.74 2.63 18.38
N ASP A 63 2.85 2.98 17.45
CA ASP A 63 1.75 2.13 16.99
C ASP A 63 2.14 1.36 15.72
N THR A 64 3.43 1.42 15.34
CA THR A 64 3.97 0.80 14.13
C THR A 64 5.18 -0.07 14.45
N THR A 65 5.42 -1.06 13.60
CA THR A 65 6.61 -1.91 13.62
C THR A 65 7.33 -1.80 12.29
N SER A 66 8.64 -2.05 12.29
CA SER A 66 9.39 -2.20 11.04
C SER A 66 8.86 -3.41 10.25
N GLY A 67 8.82 -3.32 8.93
CA GLY A 67 8.26 -4.33 8.05
C GLY A 67 7.21 -3.73 7.10
N MET A 68 6.23 -4.54 6.73
CA MET A 68 5.12 -4.11 5.87
C MET A 68 4.12 -3.26 6.65
N LEU A 69 3.68 -2.18 6.03
CA LEU A 69 2.69 -1.25 6.53
C LEU A 69 1.49 -1.25 5.58
N ASN A 70 0.30 -1.50 6.12
CA ASN A 70 -0.96 -1.37 5.40
C ASN A 70 -1.73 -0.16 5.92
N LEU A 71 -2.12 0.72 5.00
CA LEU A 71 -3.03 1.82 5.27
C LEU A 71 -4.30 1.65 4.42
N GLN A 72 -5.41 1.33 5.07
CA GLN A 72 -6.71 1.23 4.43
C GLN A 72 -7.48 2.55 4.57
N LEU A 73 -8.08 3.05 3.49
CA LEU A 73 -9.02 4.16 3.62
C LEU A 73 -10.23 3.73 4.48
N PRO A 74 -10.73 4.59 5.39
CA PRO A 74 -11.98 4.33 6.08
C PRO A 74 -13.14 4.22 5.10
N GLU A 75 -14.13 3.37 5.39
CA GLU A 75 -15.31 3.21 4.52
C GLU A 75 -16.11 4.51 4.29
N SER A 76 -15.98 5.50 5.18
CA SER A 76 -16.57 6.82 5.01
C SER A 76 -15.90 7.66 3.92
N ILE A 77 -14.73 7.26 3.43
CA ILE A 77 -13.97 7.89 2.35
C ILE A 77 -14.02 6.96 1.14
N ALA A 78 -14.87 7.31 0.17
CA ALA A 78 -14.98 6.58 -1.08
C ALA A 78 -14.35 7.38 -2.22
N LEU A 79 -13.45 6.74 -2.97
CA LEU A 79 -12.89 7.33 -4.19
C LEU A 79 -13.96 7.36 -5.27
N ASP A 80 -14.02 8.44 -6.04
CA ASP A 80 -14.94 8.55 -7.16
C ASP A 80 -14.48 7.71 -8.34
N ALA A 81 -15.46 7.17 -9.08
CA ALA A 81 -15.21 6.38 -10.26
C ALA A 81 -14.49 7.19 -11.34
N ASN A 82 -13.49 6.57 -11.98
CA ASN A 82 -12.69 7.11 -13.06
C ASN A 82 -11.90 8.38 -12.74
N GLN A 83 -11.74 8.72 -11.45
CA GLN A 83 -10.93 9.82 -10.96
C GLN A 83 -9.56 9.36 -10.45
N THR A 84 -8.53 10.15 -10.75
CA THR A 84 -7.16 9.94 -10.25
C THR A 84 -6.95 10.76 -8.99
N TYR A 85 -6.27 10.14 -8.02
CA TYR A 85 -5.85 10.74 -6.77
C TYR A 85 -4.34 10.56 -6.61
N GLU A 86 -3.69 11.53 -5.99
CA GLU A 86 -2.30 11.44 -5.58
C GLU A 86 -2.23 11.14 -4.09
N TRP A 87 -1.33 10.25 -3.70
CA TRP A 87 -1.08 9.94 -2.31
C TRP A 87 0.39 10.15 -1.96
N TYR A 88 0.62 10.44 -0.69
CA TYR A 88 1.92 10.69 -0.09
C TYR A 88 1.98 9.95 1.24
N LEU A 89 3.09 9.28 1.49
CA LEU A 89 3.43 8.74 2.80
C LEU A 89 4.70 9.41 3.28
N LEU A 90 4.59 10.14 4.39
CA LEU A 90 5.69 10.87 5.01
C LEU A 90 6.02 10.22 6.34
N VAL A 91 7.31 10.05 6.63
CA VAL A 91 7.79 9.59 7.92
C VAL A 91 8.71 10.65 8.51
N GLN A 92 8.36 11.14 9.70
CA GLN A 92 9.20 12.03 10.46
C GLN A 92 10.41 11.27 11.03
N CYS A 93 11.60 11.62 10.56
CA CYS A 93 12.84 10.94 10.93
C CYS A 93 13.53 11.54 12.15
N ASP A 94 13.43 12.87 12.28
CA ASP A 94 13.99 13.61 13.39
C ASP A 94 12.85 14.10 14.29
N ALA A 95 12.77 13.51 15.49
CA ALA A 95 11.78 13.90 16.50
C ALA A 95 11.90 15.39 16.90
N GLU A 96 13.11 15.94 16.84
CA GLU A 96 13.41 17.32 17.23
C GLU A 96 13.32 18.30 16.04
N ASN A 97 13.23 17.79 14.80
CA ASN A 97 13.08 18.60 13.60
C ASN A 97 12.03 18.02 12.63
N GLN A 98 10.82 18.55 12.70
CA GLN A 98 9.68 18.16 11.86
C GLN A 98 9.91 18.38 10.36
N GLU A 99 10.86 19.21 9.95
CA GLU A 99 11.19 19.44 8.53
C GLU A 99 12.03 18.30 7.93
N ARG A 100 12.53 17.37 8.75
CA ARG A 100 13.28 16.20 8.30
C ARG A 100 12.38 14.97 8.24
N PHE A 101 11.76 14.80 7.08
CA PHE A 101 11.03 13.60 6.74
C PHE A 101 11.65 12.88 5.53
N VAL A 102 11.40 11.58 5.45
CA VAL A 102 11.50 10.84 4.19
C VAL A 102 10.08 10.59 3.69
N PHE A 103 9.89 10.51 2.38
CA PHE A 103 8.58 10.26 1.82
C PHE A 103 8.64 9.41 0.56
N VAL A 104 7.52 8.76 0.28
CA VAL A 104 7.20 8.13 -0.98
C VAL A 104 5.83 8.62 -1.43
N ASN A 105 5.59 8.59 -2.74
CA ASN A 105 4.33 9.07 -3.32
C ASN A 105 3.96 8.23 -4.54
N GLY A 106 2.72 8.40 -4.98
CA GLY A 106 2.23 7.79 -6.21
C GLY A 106 0.82 8.22 -6.51
N ALA A 107 0.21 7.58 -7.50
CA ALA A 107 -1.15 7.89 -7.92
C ALA A 107 -2.00 6.63 -8.02
N ILE A 108 -3.26 6.78 -7.68
CA ILE A 108 -4.29 5.74 -7.75
C ILE A 108 -5.48 6.25 -8.55
N ARG A 109 -6.03 5.41 -9.41
CA ARG A 109 -7.28 5.69 -10.12
C ARG A 109 -8.28 4.58 -9.89
N ARG A 110 -9.46 4.92 -9.37
CA ARG A 110 -10.57 3.97 -9.28
C ARG A 110 -11.17 3.78 -10.66
N LEU A 111 -11.31 2.54 -11.10
CA LEU A 111 -11.99 2.20 -12.35
C LEU A 111 -13.41 1.71 -12.06
N GLU A 112 -14.35 2.07 -12.92
CA GLU A 112 -15.69 1.49 -12.91
C GLU A 112 -15.76 0.34 -13.90
N ARG A 113 -15.61 -0.89 -13.39
CA ARG A 113 -15.67 -2.14 -14.16
C ARG A 113 -16.63 -3.14 -13.52
N PRO A 114 -17.96 -2.95 -13.68
CA PRO A 114 -18.95 -3.85 -13.11
C PRO A 114 -18.81 -5.29 -13.61
N ASP A 115 -18.31 -5.47 -14.82
CA ASP A 115 -17.99 -6.76 -15.42
C ASP A 115 -16.94 -7.54 -14.61
N LEU A 116 -15.88 -6.85 -14.15
CA LEU A 116 -14.84 -7.46 -13.32
C LEU A 116 -15.31 -7.70 -11.88
N GLN A 117 -16.11 -6.79 -11.32
CA GLN A 117 -16.69 -6.94 -9.98
C GLN A 117 -17.61 -8.17 -9.88
N GLN A 118 -18.33 -8.50 -10.95
CA GLN A 118 -19.12 -9.73 -11.01
C GLN A 118 -18.25 -10.98 -11.14
N GLN A 119 -17.21 -10.92 -11.97
CA GLN A 119 -16.31 -12.06 -12.19
C GLN A 119 -15.52 -12.42 -10.92
N ILE A 120 -14.99 -11.44 -10.18
CA ILE A 120 -14.20 -11.69 -8.97
C ILE A 120 -15.00 -12.42 -7.89
N ALA A 121 -16.33 -12.26 -7.85
CA ALA A 121 -17.18 -12.99 -6.91
C ALA A 121 -17.13 -14.51 -7.10
N ALA A 122 -16.84 -14.99 -8.32
CA ALA A 122 -16.66 -16.40 -8.63
C ALA A 122 -15.19 -16.87 -8.49
N VAL A 123 -14.23 -15.95 -8.38
CA VAL A 123 -12.81 -16.27 -8.23
C VAL A 123 -12.50 -16.67 -6.79
N ARG A 124 -11.86 -17.84 -6.63
CA ARG A 124 -11.43 -18.33 -5.32
C ARG A 124 -10.45 -17.34 -4.69
N PRO A 125 -10.49 -17.10 -3.37
CA PRO A 125 -9.64 -16.10 -2.70
C PRO A 125 -8.15 -16.17 -3.08
N ILE A 126 -7.57 -17.38 -3.12
CA ILE A 126 -6.16 -17.60 -3.46
C ILE A 126 -5.79 -17.17 -4.90
N ASP A 127 -6.76 -17.15 -5.82
CA ASP A 127 -6.55 -16.81 -7.23
C ASP A 127 -6.86 -15.33 -7.54
N ARG A 128 -7.39 -14.57 -6.58
CA ARG A 128 -7.85 -13.17 -6.79
C ARG A 128 -6.73 -12.21 -7.14
N SER A 129 -5.57 -12.35 -6.48
CA SER A 129 -4.36 -11.58 -6.80
C SER A 129 -4.02 -11.70 -8.29
N ASN A 130 -3.92 -12.94 -8.79
CA ASN A 130 -3.61 -13.21 -10.19
C ASN A 130 -4.66 -12.65 -11.14
N PHE A 131 -5.95 -12.79 -10.82
CA PHE A 131 -7.03 -12.20 -11.62
C PHE A 131 -6.89 -10.67 -11.74
N TYR A 132 -6.68 -9.98 -10.63
CA TYR A 132 -6.51 -8.53 -10.64
C TYR A 132 -5.24 -8.11 -11.38
N THR A 133 -4.13 -8.83 -11.23
CA THR A 133 -2.90 -8.59 -11.98
C THR A 133 -3.12 -8.73 -13.48
N THR A 134 -3.85 -9.75 -13.94
CA THR A 134 -4.17 -9.91 -15.37
C THR A 134 -5.03 -8.77 -15.94
N GLU A 135 -5.84 -8.14 -15.08
CA GLU A 135 -6.69 -7.00 -15.42
C GLU A 135 -6.03 -5.64 -15.15
N ASN A 136 -4.73 -5.61 -14.81
CA ASN A 136 -3.98 -4.41 -14.43
C ASN A 136 -4.56 -3.63 -13.22
N ILE A 137 -5.25 -4.31 -12.30
CA ILE A 137 -5.81 -3.71 -11.09
C ILE A 137 -4.82 -3.91 -9.93
N TRP A 138 -3.71 -3.16 -9.97
CA TRP A 138 -2.56 -3.38 -9.08
C TRP A 138 -2.90 -3.32 -7.59
N TYR A 139 -3.64 -2.30 -7.14
CA TYR A 139 -3.91 -2.10 -5.72
C TYR A 139 -4.71 -3.27 -5.12
N ASP A 140 -5.75 -3.72 -5.82
CA ASP A 140 -6.57 -4.86 -5.41
C ASP A 140 -5.79 -6.19 -5.51
N ALA A 141 -4.90 -6.33 -6.49
CA ALA A 141 -4.04 -7.50 -6.63
C ALA A 141 -3.11 -7.65 -5.43
N LEU A 142 -2.39 -6.59 -5.11
CA LEU A 142 -1.42 -6.55 -4.02
C LEU A 142 -2.11 -6.76 -2.67
N ASP A 143 -3.22 -6.07 -2.43
CA ASP A 143 -4.00 -6.21 -1.20
C ASP A 143 -4.56 -7.64 -1.04
N SER A 144 -5.02 -8.25 -2.13
CA SER A 144 -5.46 -9.66 -2.13
C SER A 144 -4.32 -10.62 -1.78
N ALA A 145 -3.12 -10.41 -2.32
CA ALA A 145 -1.95 -11.24 -2.02
C ALA A 145 -1.51 -11.09 -0.56
N ALA A 146 -1.42 -9.85 -0.08
CA ALA A 146 -1.02 -9.51 1.28
C ALA A 146 -2.00 -10.07 2.32
N THR A 147 -3.29 -9.87 2.12
CA THR A 147 -4.36 -10.37 3.00
C THR A 147 -4.35 -11.90 3.05
N GLN A 148 -4.13 -12.56 1.92
CA GLN A 148 -4.03 -14.02 1.85
C GLN A 148 -2.81 -14.54 2.62
N LEU A 149 -1.66 -13.85 2.53
CA LEU A 149 -0.47 -14.18 3.28
C LEU A 149 -0.68 -14.00 4.79
N GLN A 150 -1.29 -12.90 5.22
CA GLN A 150 -1.64 -12.67 6.62
C GLN A 150 -2.59 -13.73 7.18
N ALA A 151 -3.61 -14.13 6.41
CA ALA A 151 -4.55 -15.15 6.83
C ALA A 151 -3.94 -16.55 6.89
N THR A 152 -2.94 -16.83 6.05
CA THR A 152 -2.35 -18.17 5.91
C THR A 152 -0.82 -18.14 5.78
N PRO A 153 -0.07 -17.66 6.80
CA PRO A 153 1.38 -17.41 6.68
C PRO A 153 2.21 -18.68 6.45
N GLN A 154 1.68 -19.84 6.85
CA GLN A 154 2.33 -21.14 6.63
C GLN A 154 2.05 -21.75 5.25
N SER A 155 1.16 -21.14 4.46
CA SER A 155 0.84 -21.61 3.12
C SER A 155 1.97 -21.27 2.14
N SER A 156 2.53 -22.30 1.50
CA SER A 156 3.54 -22.11 0.45
C SER A 156 2.99 -21.35 -0.76
N SER A 157 1.71 -21.58 -1.12
CA SER A 157 1.09 -20.87 -2.23
C SER A 157 0.85 -19.39 -1.94
N ALA A 158 0.48 -19.04 -0.71
CA ALA A 158 0.32 -17.63 -0.32
C ALA A 158 1.65 -16.89 -0.33
N ARG A 159 2.71 -17.50 0.21
CA ARG A 159 4.08 -16.96 0.17
C ARG A 159 4.59 -16.79 -1.25
N GLN A 160 4.41 -17.79 -2.11
CA GLN A 160 4.84 -17.72 -3.51
C GLN A 160 4.09 -16.64 -4.29
N ASN A 161 2.79 -16.47 -4.05
CA ASN A 161 2.00 -15.41 -4.67
C ASN A 161 2.51 -14.01 -4.26
N TRP A 162 2.76 -13.80 -2.95
CA TRP A 162 3.34 -12.56 -2.44
C TRP A 162 4.73 -12.27 -3.05
N GLU A 163 5.61 -13.26 -3.07
CA GLU A 163 6.94 -13.14 -3.65
C GLU A 163 6.88 -12.80 -5.15
N THR A 164 5.98 -13.45 -5.90
CA THR A 164 5.78 -13.18 -7.34
C THR A 164 5.28 -11.75 -7.58
N MET A 165 4.37 -11.26 -6.74
CA MET A 165 3.89 -9.88 -6.81
C MET A 165 5.03 -8.89 -6.62
N LEU A 166 5.82 -9.05 -5.56
CA LEU A 166 6.95 -8.14 -5.30
C LEU A 166 8.05 -8.28 -6.35
N GLN A 167 8.32 -9.48 -6.85
CA GLN A 167 9.27 -9.71 -7.94
C GLN A 167 8.87 -8.95 -9.22
N SER A 168 7.57 -8.85 -9.51
CA SER A 168 7.08 -8.14 -10.71
C SER A 168 7.41 -6.65 -10.73
N ILE A 169 7.70 -6.07 -9.56
CA ILE A 169 8.10 -4.66 -9.38
C ILE A 169 9.53 -4.54 -8.83
N GLY A 170 10.33 -5.61 -8.92
CA GLY A 170 11.74 -5.59 -8.52
C GLY A 170 12.00 -5.51 -7.00
N LEU A 171 11.02 -5.85 -6.17
CA LEU A 171 11.10 -5.78 -4.70
C LEU A 171 11.18 -7.18 -4.04
N SER A 172 11.74 -8.17 -4.74
CA SER A 172 11.78 -9.56 -4.27
C SER A 172 12.43 -9.74 -2.90
N GLU A 173 13.41 -8.90 -2.55
CA GLU A 173 14.08 -8.92 -1.25
C GLU A 173 13.15 -8.60 -0.08
N LEU A 174 12.03 -7.91 -0.33
CA LEU A 174 11.07 -7.53 0.70
C LEU A 174 10.05 -8.65 1.00
N ALA A 175 10.07 -9.76 0.25
CA ALA A 175 9.08 -10.83 0.38
C ALA A 175 9.11 -11.55 1.74
N SER A 176 10.22 -11.47 2.47
CA SER A 176 10.40 -12.06 3.81
C SER A 176 10.18 -11.08 4.97
N GLU A 177 9.86 -9.82 4.69
CA GLU A 177 9.60 -8.82 5.72
C GLU A 177 8.32 -9.13 6.51
N SER A 178 8.28 -8.69 7.77
CA SER A 178 7.13 -8.95 8.64
C SER A 178 5.87 -8.27 8.14
N MET A 179 4.76 -9.00 8.13
CA MET A 179 3.42 -8.45 7.87
C MET A 179 2.85 -7.78 9.14
N PRO A 180 1.98 -6.77 9.00
CA PRO A 180 1.29 -6.16 10.14
C PRO A 180 0.23 -7.09 10.74
#